data_AF-A0A6N8JD93-F1
#
_entry.id   AF-A0A6N8JD93-F1
#
_cell.length_a   1.000
_cell.length_b   1.000
_cell.length_c   1.000
_cell.angle_alpha   90.00
_cell.angle_beta   90.00
_cell.angle_gamma   90.00
#
_symmetry.space_group_name_H-M   'P 1'
#
loop_
_entity.id
_entity.type
_entity.pdbx_description
1 polymer ?
#
loop_
_entity_poly.entity_id
_entity_poly.type
_entity_poly.pdbx_seq_one_letter_code
_entity_poly.pdbx_strand_id
1 'polypeptide(L)'
;MIDEAFLPFGDLVDKILDIPGATITDDVNGIHSYIYEIEIGTPVELDISVDENGKVRIGSVPPLYRVNSSFRPSYHSITIKAEKYTPPEHGE
;
A
#
# COMPACT_ATOMS: atom_id res chain seq x y z
N MET A 1 10.20 3.04 18.94
CA MET A 1 10.33 1.75 18.23
C MET A 1 8.94 1.42 17.71
N ILE A 2 8.81 1.01 16.45
CA ILE A 2 7.51 0.57 15.91
C ILE A 2 7.12 -0.74 16.58
N ASP A 3 5.86 -0.90 16.96
CA ASP A 3 5.33 -2.16 17.49
C ASP A 3 5.57 -3.31 16.49
N GLU A 4 6.04 -4.47 16.97
CA GLU A 4 6.36 -5.63 16.13
C GLU A 4 5.15 -6.15 15.32
N ALA A 5 3.92 -5.84 15.75
CA ALA A 5 2.70 -6.17 15.01
C ALA A 5 2.48 -5.29 13.76
N PHE A 6 3.21 -4.18 13.62
CA PHE A 6 3.07 -3.23 12.52
C PHE A 6 4.13 -3.47 11.46
N LEU A 7 3.70 -3.47 10.20
CA LEU A 7 4.61 -3.52 9.05
C LEU A 7 5.07 -2.10 8.70
N PRO A 8 6.27 -1.91 8.12
CA PRO A 8 6.60 -0.64 7.49
C PRO A 8 5.52 -0.22 6.49
N PHE A 9 5.15 1.07 6.48
CA PHE A 9 4.06 1.55 5.62
C PHE A 9 4.28 1.25 4.12
N GLY A 10 5.53 1.33 3.65
CA GLY A 10 5.87 0.96 2.28
C GLY A 10 5.51 -0.49 1.95
N ASP A 11 5.87 -1.42 2.84
CA ASP A 11 5.59 -2.85 2.66
C ASP A 11 4.08 -3.14 2.62
N LEU A 12 3.27 -2.37 3.36
CA LEU A 12 1.82 -2.45 3.27
C LEU A 12 1.31 -2.00 1.89
N VAL A 13 1.82 -0.87 1.39
CA VAL A 13 1.44 -0.34 0.07
C VAL A 13 1.79 -1.33 -1.03
N ASP A 14 2.99 -1.92 -0.99
CA ASP A 14 3.42 -2.94 -1.97
C ASP A 14 2.48 -4.14 -1.97
N LYS A 15 2.08 -4.63 -0.79
CA LYS A 15 1.12 -5.73 -0.65
C LYS A 15 -0.28 -5.39 -1.16
N ILE A 16 -0.72 -4.14 -0.97
CA ILE A 16 -2.04 -3.67 -1.46
C ILE A 16 -2.05 -3.60 -2.99
N LEU A 17 -0.92 -3.20 -3.60
CA LEU A 17 -0.81 -3.03 -5.05
C LEU A 17 -0.43 -4.32 -5.80
N ASP A 18 -0.04 -5.38 -5.10
CA ASP A 18 0.18 -6.72 -5.66
C ASP A 18 -1.16 -7.42 -5.98
N ILE A 19 -1.85 -6.91 -7.01
CA ILE A 19 -3.14 -7.42 -7.45
C ILE A 19 -2.93 -8.58 -8.45
N PRO A 20 -3.34 -9.82 -8.10
CA PRO A 20 -3.20 -10.96 -9.01
C PRO A 20 -3.97 -10.73 -10.32
N GLY A 21 -3.28 -10.93 -11.44
CA GLY A 21 -3.88 -10.73 -12.77
C GLY A 21 -3.98 -9.27 -13.21
N ALA A 22 -3.43 -8.31 -12.44
CA ALA A 22 -3.36 -6.90 -12.86
C ALA A 22 -2.52 -6.68 -14.13
N THR A 23 -1.61 -7.60 -14.42
CA THR A 23 -0.87 -7.64 -15.67
C THR A 23 -1.01 -9.03 -16.27
N ILE A 24 -1.53 -9.11 -17.50
CA ILE A 24 -1.59 -10.34 -18.29
C ILE A 24 -0.84 -10.08 -19.59
N THR A 25 0.20 -10.85 -19.84
CA THR A 25 1.00 -10.78 -21.06
C THR A 25 1.10 -12.16 -21.68
N ASP A 26 0.57 -12.30 -22.89
CA ASP A 26 0.75 -13.47 -23.76
C ASP A 26 1.31 -12.99 -25.09
N ASP A 27 2.64 -13.00 -25.19
CA ASP A 27 3.37 -12.51 -26.36
C ASP A 27 3.14 -13.38 -27.60
N VAL A 28 2.78 -14.66 -27.42
CA VAL A 28 2.55 -15.61 -28.53
C VAL A 28 1.25 -15.27 -29.24
N ASN A 29 0.20 -14.91 -28.49
CA ASN A 29 -1.09 -14.52 -29.04
C ASN A 29 -1.27 -12.99 -29.14
N GLY A 30 -0.26 -12.21 -28.74
CA GLY A 30 -0.28 -10.74 -28.80
C GLY A 30 -1.23 -10.08 -27.80
N ILE A 31 -1.54 -10.75 -26.69
CA ILE A 31 -2.47 -10.24 -25.67
C ILE A 31 -1.69 -9.52 -24.59
N HIS A 32 -2.02 -8.24 -24.38
CA HIS A 32 -1.47 -7.45 -23.29
C HIS A 32 -2.62 -6.75 -22.56
N SER A 33 -2.78 -7.03 -21.27
CA SER A 33 -3.75 -6.37 -20.40
C SER A 33 -3.03 -5.76 -19.21
N TYR A 34 -3.36 -4.51 -18.90
CA TYR A 34 -2.77 -3.75 -17.81
C TYR A 34 -3.84 -2.98 -17.06
N ILE A 35 -3.66 -2.84 -15.75
CA ILE A 35 -4.37 -1.82 -14.99
C ILE A 35 -3.63 -0.49 -15.13
N TYR A 36 -4.33 0.56 -15.54
CA TYR A 36 -3.77 1.90 -15.72
C TYR A 36 -3.82 2.74 -14.46
N GLU A 37 -4.86 2.56 -13.64
CA GLU A 37 -5.09 3.32 -12.42
C GLU A 37 -5.77 2.43 -11.38
N ILE A 38 -5.35 2.57 -10.13
CA ILE A 38 -5.95 1.94 -8.96
C ILE A 38 -6.18 3.04 -7.92
N GLU A 39 -7.41 3.13 -7.40
CA GLU A 39 -7.74 3.94 -6.24
C GLU A 39 -8.34 3.04 -5.15
N ILE A 40 -7.66 2.96 -4.00
CA ILE A 40 -8.08 2.13 -2.87
C ILE A 40 -8.24 3.03 -1.64
N GLY A 41 -9.48 3.18 -1.19
CA GLY A 41 -9.80 3.73 0.13
C GLY A 41 -9.85 2.61 1.16
N THR A 42 -8.94 2.63 2.13
CA THR A 42 -8.92 1.64 3.20
C THR A 42 -8.67 2.29 4.56
N PRO A 43 -9.37 1.86 5.62
CA PRO A 43 -8.91 2.16 6.97
C PRO A 43 -7.58 1.46 7.23
N VAL A 44 -6.69 2.10 7.98
CA VAL A 44 -5.42 1.53 8.49
C VAL A 44 -5.17 2.03 9.89
N GLU A 45 -4.48 1.24 10.70
CA GLU A 45 -3.86 1.74 11.93
C GLU A 45 -2.44 2.20 11.62
N LEU A 46 -2.03 3.34 12.18
CA LEU A 46 -0.71 3.93 11.95
C LEU A 46 0.00 4.10 13.29
N ASP A 47 1.27 3.72 13.31
CA ASP A 47 2.19 3.99 14.40
C ASP A 47 3.33 4.86 13.89
N ILE A 48 3.66 5.93 14.62
CA ILE A 48 4.69 6.89 14.23
C ILE A 48 5.76 6.87 15.32
N SER A 49 6.99 6.56 14.93
CA SER A 49 8.14 6.67 15.81
C SER A 49 9.27 7.46 15.18
N VAL A 50 10.11 8.04 16.02
CA VAL A 50 11.29 8.80 15.61
C VAL A 50 12.51 8.13 16.21
N ASP A 51 13.55 7.88 15.41
CA ASP A 51 14.80 7.32 15.90
C ASP A 51 15.76 8.40 16.44
N GLU A 52 16.89 7.96 17.01
CA GLU A 52 17.88 8.80 17.67
C GLU A 52 18.51 9.87 16.74
N ASN A 53 18.43 9.67 15.43
CA ASN A 53 18.92 10.62 14.42
C ASN A 53 17.81 11.54 13.90
N GLY A 54 16.61 11.48 14.48
CA GLY A 54 15.45 12.25 14.05
C GLY A 54 14.72 11.69 12.83
N LYS A 55 15.06 10.48 12.37
CA LYS A 55 14.37 9.87 11.21
C LYS A 55 13.01 9.35 11.66
N VAL A 56 11.96 9.82 10.98
CA VAL A 56 10.58 9.35 11.17
C VAL A 56 10.41 7.98 10.52
N ARG A 57 9.73 7.08 11.24
CA ARG A 57 9.33 5.76 10.75
C ARG A 57 7.84 5.60 10.97
N ILE A 58 7.15 5.09 9.94
CA ILE A 58 5.71 4.87 9.95
C ILE A 58 5.47 3.37 9.84
N GLY A 59 4.87 2.81 10.88
CA GLY A 59 4.31 1.47 10.90
C GLY A 59 2.84 1.51 10.51
N SER A 60 2.35 0.46 9.86
CA SER A 60 0.95 0.30 9.53
C SER A 60 0.49 -1.14 9.55
N VAL A 61 -0.80 -1.30 9.80
CA VAL A 61 -1.48 -2.59 9.68
C VAL A 61 -2.90 -2.36 9.16
N PRO A 62 -3.40 -3.17 8.20
CA PRO A 62 -4.79 -3.09 7.80
C PRO A 62 -5.67 -3.55 8.98
N PRO A 63 -6.92 -3.10 9.08
CA PRO A 63 -7.84 -3.58 10.11
C PRO A 63 -8.11 -5.07 9.87
N LEU A 64 -7.45 -5.91 10.65
CA LEU A 64 -7.54 -7.36 10.53
C LEU A 64 -8.88 -7.89 11.04
N TYR A 65 -9.56 -7.16 11.95
CA TYR A 65 -10.78 -7.65 12.60
C TYR A 65 -11.79 -6.55 12.92
N ARG A 66 -13.07 -6.85 12.69
CA ARG A 66 -14.19 -6.11 13.28
C ARG A 66 -14.53 -6.74 14.63
N VAL A 67 -13.68 -6.54 15.63
CA VAL A 67 -13.91 -7.04 16.99
C VAL A 67 -14.68 -6.01 17.83
N ASN A 68 -15.72 -6.45 18.51
CA ASN A 68 -16.40 -5.67 19.53
C ASN A 68 -15.48 -5.58 20.76
N SER A 69 -14.60 -4.59 20.73
CA SER A 69 -13.69 -4.24 21.83
C SER A 69 -14.29 -3.10 22.65
N SER A 70 -13.96 -3.06 23.94
CA SER A 70 -14.23 -1.91 24.81
C SER A 70 -13.44 -0.66 24.41
N PHE A 71 -12.41 -0.82 23.56
CA PHE A 71 -11.61 0.26 22.99
C PHE A 71 -11.59 0.13 21.46
N ARG A 72 -11.96 1.18 20.73
CA ARG A 72 -11.82 1.21 19.27
C ARG A 72 -10.39 1.61 18.90
N PRO A 73 -9.68 0.83 18.07
CA PRO A 73 -8.39 1.26 17.54
C PRO A 73 -8.54 2.56 16.75
N SER A 74 -7.51 3.40 16.77
CA SER A 74 -7.47 4.67 16.04
C SER A 74 -7.21 4.41 14.57
N TYR A 75 -8.27 4.16 13.83
CA TYR A 75 -8.19 3.99 12.37
C TYR A 75 -8.07 5.34 11.66
N HIS A 76 -7.13 5.40 10.73
CA HIS A 76 -6.94 6.49 9.79
C HIS A 76 -7.51 6.04 8.44
N SER A 77 -8.31 6.90 7.80
CA SER A 77 -8.75 6.66 6.44
C SER A 77 -7.65 7.11 5.49
N ILE A 78 -7.06 6.19 4.75
CA ILE A 78 -6.10 6.51 3.69
C ILE A 78 -6.71 6.17 2.33
N THR A 79 -6.33 6.97 1.33
CA THR A 79 -6.58 6.66 -0.07
C THR A 79 -5.23 6.48 -0.75
N ILE A 80 -5.02 5.30 -1.32
CA ILE A 80 -3.85 4.99 -2.14
C ILE A 80 -4.28 5.13 -3.60
N LYS A 81 -3.64 6.05 -4.31
CA LYS A 81 -3.77 6.20 -5.76
C LYS A 81 -2.48 5.76 -6.43
N ALA A 82 -2.56 4.77 -7.31
CA ALA A 82 -1.44 4.30 -8.10
C ALA A 82 -1.77 4.40 -9.59
N GLU A 83 -0.83 4.91 -10.36
CA GLU A 83 -0.94 5.08 -11.81
C GLU A 83 0.19 4.32 -12.49
N LYS A 84 -0.10 3.70 -13.63
CA LYS A 84 0.94 3.03 -14.43
C LYS A 84 1.92 4.07 -14.95
N TYR A 85 3.17 3.99 -14.49
CA TYR A 85 4.24 4.79 -15.05
C TYR A 85 4.43 4.45 -16.54
N THR A 86 4.23 5.43 -17.39
CA THR A 86 4.60 5.36 -18.81
C THR A 86 5.82 6.24 -18.99
N PRO A 87 7.01 5.67 -19.22
CA PRO A 87 8.19 6.48 -19.49
C PRO A 87 7.94 7.34 -20.76
N PRO A 88 8.41 8.60 -20.79
CA PRO A 88 8.29 9.44 -21.98
C PRO A 88 9.04 8.78 -23.15
N GLU A 89 8.46 8.85 -24.36
CA GLU A 89 9.01 8.22 -25.59
C GLU A 89 10.42 8.73 -25.96
N HIS A 90 10.81 9.88 -25.43
CA HIS A 90 12.16 10.44 -25.53
C HIS A 90 12.66 10.79 -24.13
N GLY A 91 13.62 10.00 -23.65
CA GLY A 91 14.32 10.29 -22.40
C GLY A 91 15.22 11.51 -22.58
N GLU A 92 14.99 12.52 -21.75
CA GLU A 92 16.02 13.49 -21.36
C GLU A 92 16.41 13.23 -19.90
#